data_AF-A0A819IBK9-F1
#
_entry.id   AF-A0A819IBK9-F1
#
_cell.length_a   1.000
_cell.length_b   1.000
_cell.length_c   1.000
_cell.angle_alpha   90.00
_cell.angle_beta   90.00
_cell.angle_gamma   90.00
#
_symmetry.space_group_name_H-M   'P 1'
#
loop_
_entity.id
_entity.type
_entity.pdbx_description
1 polymer ?
#
loop_
_entity_poly.entity_id
_entity_poly.type
_entity_poly.pdbx_seq_one_letter_code
_entity_poly.pdbx_strand_id
1 'polypeptide(L)'
;MISDDEFDQVPQILFDGVSSLYKEGCPGTLIPLTHDTRAVLCADNSNNVIIAATRFGLGRCLVFAHHGYLKMFKRIQEKERRFVENCRQWLARGYSGEFLCIDEINSMIGLESYGKILVWDGHCSKDEAFMNDLCNYLQQGGALICGTCAWGWLQIYNGKHLSQFPFTHFCDCIGIKITGNYTDCSDPIPFRPELVAFKNVYHVVRNLANNPRNKKYLAIVGSAIKEMGDTLPG
;
A
#
# COMPACT_ATOMS: atom_id res chain seq x y z
N MET A 1 0.33 -18.45 10.77
CA MET A 1 1.06 -17.20 10.52
C MET A 1 1.93 -17.45 9.30
N ILE A 2 1.80 -16.65 8.25
CA ILE A 2 2.71 -16.71 7.09
C ILE A 2 4.12 -16.39 7.60
N SER A 3 5.13 -17.18 7.24
CA SER A 3 6.53 -16.87 7.61
C SER A 3 6.97 -15.58 6.93
N ASP A 4 7.94 -14.86 7.51
CA ASP A 4 8.48 -13.66 6.86
C ASP A 4 9.01 -13.94 5.45
N ASP A 5 9.56 -15.14 5.23
CA ASP A 5 10.04 -15.63 3.93
C ASP A 5 8.93 -15.80 2.88
N GLU A 6 7.72 -16.16 3.32
CA GLU A 6 6.55 -16.27 2.43
C GLU A 6 5.94 -14.87 2.19
N PHE A 7 6.05 -13.94 3.14
CA PHE A 7 5.62 -12.56 2.93
C PHE A 7 6.57 -11.77 1.99
N ASP A 8 7.85 -12.12 1.93
CA ASP A 8 8.80 -11.59 0.95
C ASP A 8 8.43 -11.94 -0.50
N GLN A 9 7.67 -13.02 -0.71
CA GLN A 9 7.24 -13.47 -2.03
C GLN A 9 5.94 -12.83 -2.50
N VAL A 10 5.30 -11.97 -1.70
CA VAL A 10 4.03 -11.34 -2.06
C VAL A 10 4.05 -10.65 -3.42
N PRO A 11 5.09 -9.88 -3.81
CA PRO A 11 5.11 -9.29 -5.14
C PRO A 11 5.03 -10.35 -6.25
N GLN A 12 5.78 -11.46 -6.12
CA GLN A 12 5.78 -12.56 -7.07
C GLN A 12 4.45 -13.32 -7.06
N ILE A 13 3.84 -13.53 -5.90
CA ILE A 13 2.52 -14.17 -5.77
C ILE A 13 1.46 -13.34 -6.49
N LEU A 14 1.45 -12.02 -6.27
CA LEU A 14 0.46 -11.13 -6.87
C LEU A 14 0.64 -11.03 -8.39
N PHE A 15 1.88 -11.08 -8.87
CA PHE A 15 2.22 -11.03 -10.29
C PHE A 15 2.43 -12.40 -10.95
N ASP A 16 2.04 -13.51 -10.32
CA ASP A 16 2.17 -14.82 -10.95
C ASP A 16 1.34 -14.90 -12.24
N GLY A 17 2.00 -15.14 -13.37
CA GLY A 17 1.40 -15.09 -14.70
C GLY A 17 1.00 -13.69 -15.20
N VAL A 18 1.51 -12.62 -14.58
CA VAL A 18 1.24 -11.21 -14.95
C VAL A 18 2.57 -10.48 -15.18
N SER A 19 2.80 -9.97 -16.39
CA SER A 19 4.03 -9.25 -16.73
C SER A 19 3.95 -7.74 -16.53
N SER A 20 2.75 -7.17 -16.48
CA SER A 20 2.53 -5.72 -16.39
C SER A 20 1.10 -5.36 -16.02
N LEU A 21 0.88 -4.12 -15.56
CA LEU A 21 -0.45 -3.52 -15.43
C LEU A 21 -0.56 -2.28 -16.33
N TYR A 22 -1.75 -2.01 -16.86
CA TYR A 22 -2.01 -0.76 -17.56
C TYR A 22 -1.91 0.42 -16.60
N LYS A 23 -1.33 1.53 -17.06
CA LYS A 23 -1.21 2.75 -16.26
C LYS A 23 -2.59 3.37 -16.05
N GLU A 24 -2.92 3.67 -14.80
CA GLU A 24 -4.08 4.49 -14.44
C GLU A 24 -3.60 5.87 -13.98
N GLY A 25 -3.88 6.90 -14.78
CA GLY A 25 -3.52 8.29 -14.51
C GLY A 25 -2.01 8.50 -14.27
N CYS A 26 -1.68 9.40 -13.33
CA CYS A 26 -0.33 9.59 -12.82
C CYS A 26 -0.28 9.07 -11.37
N PRO A 27 0.20 7.85 -11.12
CA PRO A 27 0.22 7.30 -9.77
C PRO A 27 1.09 8.12 -8.83
N GLY A 28 0.68 8.19 -7.57
CA GLY A 28 1.50 8.75 -6.50
C GLY A 28 2.70 7.87 -6.15
N THR A 29 3.33 8.15 -5.01
CA THR A 29 4.40 7.31 -4.47
C THR A 29 4.10 6.89 -3.03
N LEU A 30 4.24 5.58 -2.78
CA LEU A 30 4.12 4.94 -1.47
C LEU A 30 5.50 4.62 -0.91
N ILE A 31 5.64 4.58 0.41
CA ILE A 31 6.88 4.18 1.09
C ILE A 31 6.53 3.11 2.14
N PRO A 32 6.83 1.83 1.86
CA PRO A 32 6.74 0.75 2.85
C PRO A 32 7.79 0.93 3.96
N LEU A 33 7.36 1.09 5.21
CA LEU A 33 8.24 1.45 6.33
C LEU A 33 8.50 0.33 7.35
N THR A 34 7.70 -0.73 7.36
CA THR A 34 7.76 -1.75 8.42
C THR A 34 8.13 -3.13 7.88
N HIS A 35 8.51 -4.03 8.79
CA HIS A 35 8.75 -5.44 8.48
C HIS A 35 7.52 -6.17 7.93
N ASP A 36 6.32 -5.61 8.14
CA ASP A 36 5.05 -6.13 7.67
C ASP A 36 4.55 -5.48 6.39
N THR A 37 5.36 -4.64 5.74
CA THR A 37 5.00 -3.97 4.48
C THR A 37 5.89 -4.41 3.33
N ARG A 38 5.42 -4.44 2.08
CA ARG A 38 6.22 -4.78 0.89
C ARG A 38 5.87 -3.86 -0.27
N ALA A 39 6.87 -3.39 -1.01
CA ALA A 39 6.64 -2.85 -2.34
C ALA A 39 6.18 -3.99 -3.26
N VAL A 40 5.09 -3.80 -4.00
CA VAL A 40 4.50 -4.81 -4.88
C VAL A 40 4.72 -4.47 -6.35
N LEU A 41 4.56 -3.21 -6.72
CA LEU A 41 4.85 -2.71 -8.06
C LEU A 41 5.52 -1.34 -7.95
N CYS A 42 6.61 -1.16 -8.69
CA CYS A 42 7.23 0.13 -8.92
C CYS A 42 6.91 0.60 -10.34
N ALA A 43 6.83 1.92 -10.54
CA ALA A 43 6.77 2.53 -11.85
C ALA A 43 8.16 2.45 -12.54
N ASP A 44 8.67 3.55 -13.10
CA ASP A 44 9.89 3.51 -13.92
C ASP A 44 11.14 3.09 -13.13
N ASN A 45 11.17 3.38 -11.82
CA ASN A 45 12.29 3.06 -10.94
C ASN A 45 11.81 2.69 -9.53
N SER A 46 12.74 2.13 -8.75
CA SER A 46 12.51 1.59 -7.40
C SER A 46 12.08 2.62 -6.34
N ASN A 47 12.15 3.92 -6.62
CA ASN A 47 11.70 4.96 -5.69
C ASN A 47 10.22 5.30 -5.89
N ASN A 48 9.62 4.85 -6.99
CA ASN A 48 8.23 5.14 -7.35
C ASN A 48 7.37 3.91 -7.10
N VAL A 49 7.23 3.50 -5.83
CA VAL A 49 6.33 2.38 -5.46
C VAL A 49 4.89 2.83 -5.63
N ILE A 50 4.13 2.12 -6.45
CA ILE A 50 2.74 2.46 -6.80
C ILE A 50 1.72 1.47 -6.25
N ILE A 51 2.17 0.26 -5.87
CA ILE A 51 1.38 -0.71 -5.12
C ILE A 51 2.23 -1.18 -3.94
N ALA A 52 1.66 -1.17 -2.74
CA ALA A 52 2.27 -1.72 -1.54
C ALA A 52 1.33 -2.71 -0.87
N ALA A 53 1.88 -3.79 -0.33
CA ALA A 53 1.16 -4.74 0.51
C ALA A 53 1.53 -4.53 1.97
N THR A 54 0.60 -4.83 2.88
CA THR A 54 0.87 -4.86 4.32
C THR A 54 0.10 -5.97 5.04
N ARG A 55 0.71 -6.50 6.11
CA ARG A 55 0.03 -7.27 7.15
C ARG A 55 -0.20 -6.34 8.33
N PHE A 56 -1.42 -6.30 8.84
CA PHE A 56 -1.73 -5.48 10.01
C PHE A 56 -2.63 -6.24 10.97
N GLY A 57 -2.10 -6.57 12.15
CA GLY A 57 -2.69 -7.57 13.04
C GLY A 57 -2.87 -8.90 12.30
N LEU A 58 -4.10 -9.41 12.25
CA LEU A 58 -4.42 -10.62 11.50
C LEU A 58 -4.78 -10.36 10.03
N GLY A 59 -4.95 -9.11 9.60
CA GLY A 59 -5.45 -8.75 8.27
C GLY A 59 -4.37 -8.56 7.20
N ARG A 60 -4.84 -8.34 5.97
CA ARG A 60 -4.00 -8.04 4.80
C ARG A 60 -4.58 -6.87 4.02
N CYS A 61 -3.70 -5.97 3.57
CA CYS A 61 -4.11 -4.82 2.79
C CYS A 61 -3.20 -4.61 1.56
N LEU A 62 -3.80 -4.22 0.44
CA LEU A 62 -3.13 -3.65 -0.71
C LEU A 62 -3.47 -2.17 -0.82
N VAL A 63 -2.44 -1.32 -0.88
CA VAL A 63 -2.57 0.13 -1.09
C VAL A 63 -2.08 0.47 -2.49
N PHE A 64 -2.91 1.16 -3.27
CA PHE A 64 -2.60 1.67 -4.60
C PHE A 64 -2.40 3.18 -4.55
N ALA A 65 -1.37 3.68 -5.22
CA ALA A 65 -1.05 5.11 -5.28
C ALA A 65 -1.96 5.90 -6.24
N HIS A 66 -2.99 5.26 -6.81
CA HIS A 66 -3.99 5.88 -7.65
C HIS A 66 -5.31 5.11 -7.54
N HIS A 67 -6.41 5.81 -7.23
CA HIS A 67 -7.73 5.17 -7.09
C HIS A 67 -8.22 4.52 -8.39
N GLY A 68 -7.76 5.01 -9.55
CA GLY A 68 -8.14 4.47 -10.86
C GLY A 68 -7.88 2.97 -11.02
N TYR A 69 -6.84 2.43 -10.36
CA TYR A 69 -6.57 0.99 -10.37
C TYR A 69 -7.72 0.17 -9.78
N LEU A 70 -8.48 0.72 -8.83
CA LEU A 70 -9.50 -0.05 -8.12
C LEU A 70 -10.67 -0.47 -9.02
N LYS A 71 -10.82 0.16 -10.20
CA LYS A 71 -11.82 -0.21 -11.21
C LYS A 71 -11.72 -1.70 -11.60
N MET A 72 -10.52 -2.29 -11.58
CA MET A 72 -10.33 -3.70 -11.93
C MET A 72 -11.00 -4.66 -10.94
N PHE A 73 -11.15 -4.25 -9.67
CA PHE A 73 -11.82 -5.05 -8.63
C PHE A 73 -13.33 -4.83 -8.63
N LYS A 74 -13.80 -3.69 -9.14
CA LYS A 74 -15.23 -3.38 -9.30
C LYS A 74 -15.82 -4.02 -10.56
N ARG A 75 -15.05 -4.07 -11.64
CA ARG A 75 -15.42 -4.68 -12.91
C ARG A 75 -14.21 -5.37 -13.53
N ILE A 76 -14.10 -6.67 -13.24
CA ILE A 76 -13.00 -7.52 -13.71
C ILE A 76 -13.10 -7.66 -15.23
N GLN A 77 -12.05 -7.22 -15.94
CA GLN A 77 -11.90 -7.47 -17.37
C GLN A 77 -10.86 -8.58 -17.58
N GLU A 78 -10.89 -9.17 -18.77
CA GLU A 78 -10.04 -10.31 -19.13
C GLU A 78 -8.54 -10.02 -18.93
N LYS A 79 -8.11 -8.81 -19.26
CA LYS A 79 -6.70 -8.39 -19.19
C LYS A 79 -6.15 -8.24 -17.77
N GLU A 80 -6.99 -7.92 -16.78
CA GLU A 80 -6.59 -7.86 -15.36
C GLU A 80 -6.98 -9.10 -14.55
N ARG A 81 -7.74 -10.04 -15.15
CA ARG A 81 -8.35 -11.17 -14.45
C ARG A 81 -7.36 -11.99 -13.62
N ARG A 82 -6.19 -12.28 -14.17
CA ARG A 82 -5.15 -13.05 -13.45
C ARG A 82 -4.65 -12.29 -12.23
N PHE A 83 -4.30 -11.01 -12.39
CA PHE A 83 -3.84 -10.18 -11.28
C PHE A 83 -4.89 -10.05 -10.18
N VAL A 84 -6.15 -9.79 -10.56
CA VAL A 84 -7.27 -9.69 -9.61
C VAL A 84 -7.46 -11.00 -8.84
N GLU A 85 -7.35 -12.14 -9.50
CA GLU A 85 -7.49 -13.44 -8.85
C GLU A 85 -6.34 -13.75 -7.89
N ASN A 86 -5.10 -13.40 -8.26
CA ASN A 86 -3.95 -13.53 -7.36
C ASN A 86 -4.12 -12.65 -6.12
N CYS A 87 -4.58 -11.40 -6.29
CA CYS A 87 -4.94 -10.51 -5.19
C CYS A 87 -6.03 -11.13 -4.31
N ARG A 88 -7.08 -11.69 -4.91
CA ARG A 88 -8.18 -12.34 -4.19
C ARG A 88 -7.65 -13.46 -3.31
N GLN A 89 -6.88 -14.38 -3.87
CA GLN A 89 -6.35 -15.55 -3.15
C GLN A 89 -5.44 -15.11 -2.00
N TRP A 90 -4.55 -14.16 -2.26
CA TRP A 90 -3.65 -13.64 -1.23
C TRP A 90 -4.39 -12.93 -0.10
N LEU A 91 -5.38 -12.10 -0.41
CA LEU A 91 -6.16 -11.36 0.59
C LEU A 91 -7.13 -12.25 1.36
N ALA A 92 -7.79 -13.18 0.66
CA ALA A 92 -8.82 -14.04 1.22
C ALA A 92 -8.27 -15.21 2.03
N ARG A 93 -6.99 -15.57 1.92
CA ARG A 93 -6.35 -16.56 2.82
C ARG A 93 -7.08 -17.91 2.89
N GLY A 94 -7.63 -18.37 1.76
CA GLY A 94 -8.39 -19.62 1.66
C GLY A 94 -9.91 -19.48 1.87
N TYR A 95 -10.41 -18.29 2.19
CA TYR A 95 -11.84 -17.98 2.14
C TYR A 95 -12.29 -17.62 0.71
N SER A 96 -13.61 -17.51 0.47
CA SER A 96 -14.20 -17.19 -0.85
C SER A 96 -13.70 -15.85 -1.43
N GLY A 97 -13.50 -14.86 -0.56
CA GLY A 97 -12.88 -13.57 -0.93
C GLY A 97 -13.75 -12.70 -1.82
N GLU A 98 -15.04 -12.54 -1.52
CA GLU A 98 -15.94 -11.70 -2.32
C GLU A 98 -15.57 -10.21 -2.20
N PHE A 99 -15.47 -9.50 -3.32
CA PHE A 99 -15.18 -8.07 -3.31
C PHE A 99 -16.42 -7.26 -2.92
N LEU A 100 -16.28 -6.39 -1.92
CA LEU A 100 -17.33 -5.48 -1.46
C LEU A 100 -16.83 -4.04 -1.54
N CYS A 101 -17.48 -3.22 -2.37
CA CYS A 101 -17.19 -1.78 -2.41
C CYS A 101 -17.77 -1.10 -1.17
N ILE A 102 -16.97 -0.29 -0.49
CA ILE A 102 -17.37 0.36 0.77
C ILE A 102 -17.44 1.89 0.69
N ASP A 103 -17.43 2.45 -0.54
CA ASP A 103 -17.44 3.90 -0.76
C ASP A 103 -18.63 4.59 -0.05
N GLU A 104 -19.79 3.92 0.00
CA GLU A 104 -21.02 4.42 0.64
C GLU A 104 -21.17 4.01 2.13
N ILE A 105 -20.31 3.11 2.63
CA ILE A 105 -20.38 2.62 4.01
C ILE A 105 -19.65 3.59 4.94
N ASN A 106 -20.25 3.97 6.08
CA ASN A 106 -19.66 4.94 7.02
C ASN A 106 -19.13 4.31 8.32
N SER A 107 -19.25 2.99 8.51
CA SER A 107 -18.68 2.27 9.65
C SER A 107 -18.43 0.81 9.29
N MET A 108 -17.41 0.20 9.90
CA MET A 108 -17.10 -1.23 9.71
C MET A 108 -17.85 -2.13 10.70
N ILE A 109 -18.66 -1.56 11.60
CA ILE A 109 -19.42 -2.33 12.60
C ILE A 109 -20.35 -3.33 11.90
N GLY A 110 -20.23 -4.60 12.27
CA GLY A 110 -21.06 -5.69 11.74
C GLY A 110 -20.56 -6.28 10.42
N LEU A 111 -19.46 -5.79 9.84
CA LEU A 111 -18.84 -6.42 8.68
C LEU A 111 -17.98 -7.62 9.11
N GLU A 112 -18.16 -8.74 8.41
CA GLU A 112 -17.35 -9.93 8.64
C GLU A 112 -15.90 -9.70 8.21
N SER A 113 -14.96 -10.01 9.11
CA SER A 113 -13.52 -9.90 8.85
C SER A 113 -12.98 -11.01 7.95
N TYR A 114 -13.81 -12.00 7.58
CA TYR A 114 -13.44 -13.13 6.74
C TYR A 114 -14.45 -13.28 5.59
N GLY A 115 -14.02 -13.88 4.48
CA GLY A 115 -14.89 -14.11 3.31
C GLY A 115 -15.17 -12.88 2.45
N LYS A 116 -14.96 -11.66 2.96
CA LYS A 116 -15.06 -10.40 2.20
C LYS A 116 -13.69 -9.74 2.02
N ILE A 117 -13.51 -9.08 0.88
CA ILE A 117 -12.40 -8.19 0.59
C ILE A 117 -12.99 -6.82 0.32
N LEU A 118 -12.75 -5.88 1.23
CA LEU A 118 -13.25 -4.52 1.08
C LEU A 118 -12.47 -3.78 0.00
N VAL A 119 -13.15 -2.99 -0.82
CA VAL A 119 -12.55 -2.15 -1.86
C VAL A 119 -12.96 -0.71 -1.60
N TRP A 120 -11.99 0.18 -1.42
CA TRP A 120 -12.23 1.59 -1.06
C TRP A 120 -11.28 2.56 -1.77
N ASP A 121 -11.83 3.55 -2.47
CA ASP A 121 -11.06 4.55 -3.24
C ASP A 121 -10.35 5.64 -2.40
N GLY A 122 -10.34 5.49 -1.07
CA GLY A 122 -9.66 6.43 -0.18
C GLY A 122 -10.31 7.82 -0.17
N HIS A 123 -11.61 7.92 -0.49
CA HIS A 123 -12.33 9.19 -0.56
C HIS A 123 -12.20 10.03 0.73
N CYS A 124 -12.00 11.34 0.58
CA CYS A 124 -11.79 12.28 1.70
C CYS A 124 -13.06 12.66 2.48
N SER A 125 -14.21 12.04 2.19
CA SER A 125 -15.47 12.26 2.93
C SER A 125 -15.55 11.46 4.22
N LYS A 126 -14.64 10.50 4.41
CA LYS A 126 -14.55 9.67 5.60
C LYS A 126 -13.68 10.37 6.65
N ASP A 127 -14.11 10.32 7.89
CA ASP A 127 -13.46 10.96 9.03
C ASP A 127 -12.47 10.02 9.74
N GLU A 128 -11.90 10.49 10.84
CA GLU A 128 -10.96 9.73 11.65
C GLU A 128 -11.60 8.49 12.30
N ALA A 129 -12.88 8.56 12.69
CA ALA A 129 -13.61 7.42 13.24
C ALA A 129 -13.68 6.28 12.23
N PHE A 130 -13.98 6.58 10.96
CA PHE A 130 -13.93 5.61 9.88
C PHE A 130 -12.53 5.00 9.69
N MET A 131 -11.47 5.82 9.75
CA MET A 131 -10.09 5.30 9.64
C MET A 131 -9.77 4.31 10.78
N ASN A 132 -10.20 4.63 12.00
CA ASN A 132 -10.02 3.76 13.17
C ASN A 132 -10.81 2.45 13.03
N ASP A 133 -12.05 2.51 12.57
CA ASP A 133 -12.86 1.33 12.25
C ASP A 133 -12.17 0.43 11.22
N LEU A 134 -11.57 1.02 10.19
CA LEU A 134 -10.86 0.30 9.13
C LEU A 134 -9.58 -0.38 9.65
N CYS A 135 -8.83 0.30 10.53
CA CYS A 135 -7.70 -0.29 11.23
C CYS A 135 -8.12 -1.47 12.12
N ASN A 136 -9.21 -1.32 12.89
CA ASN A 136 -9.76 -2.38 13.73
C ASN A 136 -10.24 -3.58 12.91
N TYR A 137 -10.87 -3.33 11.76
CA TYR A 137 -11.29 -4.36 10.82
C TYR A 137 -10.08 -5.18 10.32
N LEU A 138 -9.00 -4.51 9.91
CA LEU A 138 -7.76 -5.19 9.52
C LEU A 138 -7.15 -5.97 10.68
N GLN A 139 -7.04 -5.40 11.87
CA GLN A 139 -6.45 -6.09 13.03
C GLN A 139 -7.14 -7.42 13.34
N GLN A 140 -8.46 -7.50 13.14
CA GLN A 140 -9.28 -8.68 13.38
C GLN A 140 -9.22 -9.75 12.27
N GLY A 141 -8.54 -9.47 11.17
CA GLY A 141 -8.40 -10.41 10.05
C GLY A 141 -8.98 -9.92 8.73
N GLY A 142 -9.51 -8.71 8.70
CA GLY A 142 -10.06 -8.11 7.50
C GLY A 142 -9.12 -8.11 6.30
N ALA A 143 -9.70 -8.12 5.11
CA ALA A 143 -8.98 -7.94 3.86
C ALA A 143 -9.41 -6.64 3.18
N LEU A 144 -8.44 -5.83 2.75
CA LEU A 144 -8.69 -4.52 2.16
C LEU A 144 -7.86 -4.28 0.89
N ILE A 145 -8.49 -3.71 -0.10
CA ILE A 145 -7.85 -3.04 -1.23
C ILE A 145 -8.26 -1.57 -1.15
N CYS A 146 -7.29 -0.68 -1.01
CA CYS A 146 -7.57 0.74 -1.03
C CYS A 146 -6.57 1.49 -1.92
N GLY A 147 -6.91 2.72 -2.27
CA GLY A 147 -5.97 3.57 -2.98
C GLY A 147 -6.57 4.89 -3.39
N THR A 148 -5.77 5.94 -3.36
CA THR A 148 -6.18 7.31 -3.67
C THR A 148 -5.04 8.10 -4.30
N CYS A 149 -5.33 9.31 -4.78
CA CYS A 149 -4.34 10.21 -5.36
C CYS A 149 -4.02 11.35 -4.39
N ALA A 150 -3.03 11.17 -3.53
CA ALA A 150 -2.65 12.17 -2.53
C ALA A 150 -2.27 13.53 -3.14
N TRP A 151 -1.55 13.51 -4.27
CA TRP A 151 -1.23 14.72 -5.03
C TRP A 151 -2.47 15.43 -5.58
N GLY A 152 -3.48 14.68 -6.02
CA GLY A 152 -4.75 15.23 -6.51
C GLY A 152 -5.55 15.86 -5.38
N TRP A 153 -5.54 15.26 -4.20
CA TRP A 153 -6.12 15.84 -3.00
C TRP A 153 -5.45 17.18 -2.64
N LEU A 154 -4.11 17.26 -2.68
CA LEU A 154 -3.39 18.51 -2.42
C LEU A 154 -3.74 19.63 -3.41
N GLN A 155 -4.03 19.29 -4.67
CA GLN A 155 -4.48 20.27 -5.68
C GLN A 155 -5.88 20.82 -5.38
N ILE A 156 -6.80 19.97 -4.93
CA ILE A 156 -8.18 20.37 -4.59
C ILE A 156 -8.21 21.18 -3.30
N TYR A 157 -7.40 20.80 -2.31
CA TYR A 157 -7.37 21.41 -0.99
C TYR A 157 -6.12 22.28 -0.81
N ASN A 158 -6.06 23.38 -1.57
CA ASN A 158 -4.93 24.31 -1.56
C ASN A 158 -4.60 24.81 -0.14
N GLY A 159 -3.31 24.82 0.20
CA GLY A 159 -2.81 25.22 1.53
C GLY A 159 -2.96 24.16 2.63
N LYS A 160 -3.52 22.98 2.34
CA LYS A 160 -3.48 21.84 3.26
C LYS A 160 -2.21 21.01 3.12
N HIS A 161 -1.84 20.36 4.22
CA HIS A 161 -0.75 19.39 4.28
C HIS A 161 -1.29 17.97 4.23
N LEU A 162 -0.46 17.00 3.79
CA LEU A 162 -0.85 15.58 3.79
C LEU A 162 -1.16 15.06 5.19
N SER A 163 -0.57 15.64 6.24
CA SER A 163 -0.92 15.35 7.63
C SER A 163 -2.38 15.65 7.96
N GLN A 164 -3.08 16.42 7.14
CA GLN A 164 -4.51 16.74 7.30
C GLN A 164 -5.41 15.90 6.38
N PHE A 165 -4.84 14.99 5.60
CA PHE A 165 -5.60 14.08 4.75
C PHE A 165 -5.88 12.79 5.53
N PRO A 166 -7.15 12.43 5.84
CA PRO A 166 -7.46 11.28 6.68
C PRO A 166 -6.84 9.95 6.20
N PHE A 167 -6.72 9.78 4.89
CA PHE A 167 -6.09 8.59 4.31
C PHE A 167 -4.60 8.44 4.69
N THR A 168 -3.90 9.56 4.93
CA THR A 168 -2.52 9.55 5.43
C THR A 168 -2.44 8.87 6.79
N HIS A 169 -3.34 9.19 7.72
CA HIS A 169 -3.34 8.59 9.06
C HIS A 169 -3.60 7.08 9.01
N PHE A 170 -4.53 6.65 8.16
CA PHE A 170 -4.77 5.23 7.93
C PHE A 170 -3.51 4.53 7.38
N CYS A 171 -2.89 5.09 6.33
CA CYS A 171 -1.68 4.52 5.74
C CYS A 171 -0.53 4.45 6.76
N ASP A 172 -0.35 5.50 7.54
CA ASP A 172 0.65 5.57 8.62
C ASP A 172 0.45 4.44 9.64
N CYS A 173 -0.81 4.19 10.04
CA CYS A 173 -1.15 3.13 10.98
C CYS A 173 -0.75 1.74 10.47
N ILE A 174 -0.96 1.47 9.19
CA ILE A 174 -0.63 0.18 8.56
C ILE A 174 0.82 0.10 8.05
N GLY A 175 1.66 1.10 8.38
CA GLY A 175 3.09 1.10 8.09
C GLY A 175 3.50 1.57 6.70
N ILE A 176 2.61 2.23 5.96
CA ILE A 176 2.86 2.74 4.60
C ILE A 176 2.75 4.26 4.63
N LYS A 177 3.80 4.99 4.21
CA LYS A 177 3.65 6.44 3.99
C LYS A 177 3.15 6.71 2.58
N ILE A 178 2.23 7.65 2.45
CA ILE A 178 1.88 8.27 1.17
C ILE A 178 2.67 9.58 1.00
N THR A 179 2.99 9.93 -0.24
CA THR A 179 3.71 11.18 -0.55
C THR A 179 2.87 12.09 -1.45
N GLY A 180 3.26 13.36 -1.53
CA GLY A 180 2.63 14.34 -2.43
C GLY A 180 3.15 14.27 -3.87
N ASN A 181 4.07 13.33 -4.14
CA ASN A 181 4.68 13.15 -5.45
C ASN A 181 3.74 12.36 -6.36
N TYR A 182 3.95 12.52 -7.66
CA TYR A 182 3.36 11.69 -8.70
C TYR A 182 4.42 11.30 -9.72
N THR A 183 4.18 10.21 -10.43
CA THR A 183 5.05 9.72 -11.49
C THR A 183 4.26 9.63 -12.79
N ASP A 184 4.75 10.30 -13.83
CA ASP A 184 4.35 9.99 -15.20
C ASP A 184 5.27 8.90 -15.74
N CYS A 185 4.73 7.69 -15.85
CA CYS A 185 5.48 6.48 -16.18
C CYS A 185 5.01 5.85 -17.50
N SER A 186 5.72 4.81 -17.94
CA SER A 186 5.33 4.04 -19.13
C SER A 186 3.93 3.39 -18.99
N ASP A 187 3.27 3.17 -20.12
CA ASP A 187 2.05 2.36 -20.19
C ASP A 187 2.26 1.25 -21.25
N PRO A 188 2.19 -0.05 -20.88
CA PRO A 188 1.94 -0.58 -19.54
C PRO A 188 3.15 -0.41 -18.59
N ILE A 189 2.89 -0.57 -17.29
CA ILE A 189 3.89 -0.58 -16.23
C ILE A 189 4.35 -2.03 -16.02
N PRO A 190 5.60 -2.39 -16.40
CA PRO A 190 6.10 -3.75 -16.28
C PRO A 190 6.35 -4.13 -14.82
N PHE A 191 6.03 -5.38 -14.48
CA PHE A 191 6.47 -5.97 -13.23
C PHE A 191 7.97 -6.26 -13.30
N ARG A 192 8.71 -5.65 -12.39
CA ARG A 192 10.17 -5.74 -12.29
C ARG A 192 10.56 -6.21 -10.88
N PRO A 193 10.68 -7.53 -10.66
CA PRO A 193 11.01 -8.11 -9.35
C PRO A 193 12.24 -7.47 -8.68
N GLU A 194 13.22 -7.08 -9.48
CA GLU A 194 14.45 -6.44 -9.03
C GLU A 194 14.23 -5.07 -8.38
N LEU A 195 13.17 -4.35 -8.77
CA LEU A 195 12.86 -3.03 -8.21
C LEU A 195 12.17 -3.13 -6.84
N VAL A 196 11.47 -4.23 -6.57
CA VAL A 196 10.69 -4.41 -5.34
C VAL A 196 11.45 -5.16 -4.24
N ALA A 197 12.50 -5.91 -4.58
CA ALA A 197 13.25 -6.75 -3.64
C ALA A 197 13.99 -5.98 -2.52
N PHE A 198 14.29 -4.69 -2.69
CA PHE A 198 15.25 -3.96 -1.81
C PHE A 198 14.70 -2.70 -1.13
N LYS A 199 13.40 -2.42 -1.17
CA LYS A 199 12.90 -1.06 -0.88
C LYS A 199 11.94 -0.92 0.29
N ASN A 200 11.86 -1.92 1.15
CA ASN A 200 11.40 -1.65 2.50
C ASN A 200 12.52 -0.92 3.23
N VAL A 201 12.29 0.34 3.62
CA VAL A 201 13.23 1.11 4.44
C VAL A 201 13.66 0.27 5.65
N TYR A 202 12.69 -0.44 6.25
CA TYR A 202 12.95 -1.44 7.29
C TYR A 202 14.03 -2.47 6.93
N HIS A 203 13.94 -3.12 5.77
CA HIS A 203 14.90 -4.17 5.39
C HIS A 203 16.28 -3.60 5.08
N VAL A 204 16.34 -2.42 4.48
CA VAL A 204 17.62 -1.72 4.26
C VAL A 204 18.27 -1.39 5.61
N VAL A 205 17.53 -0.80 6.54
CA VAL A 205 18.02 -0.48 7.89
C VAL A 205 18.40 -1.74 8.65
N ARG A 206 17.57 -2.79 8.61
CA ARG A 206 17.83 -4.08 9.25
C ARG A 206 19.10 -4.76 8.72
N ASN A 207 19.30 -4.77 7.40
CA ASN A 207 20.50 -5.35 6.79
C ASN A 207 21.76 -4.56 7.12
N LEU A 208 21.66 -3.22 7.20
CA LEU A 208 22.74 -2.39 7.72
C LEU A 208 23.00 -2.68 9.21
N ALA A 209 21.96 -2.90 10.00
CA ALA A 209 22.08 -3.15 11.44
C ALA A 209 22.72 -4.51 11.76
N ASN A 210 22.35 -5.53 10.98
CA ASN A 210 22.81 -6.90 11.20
C ASN A 210 24.23 -7.18 10.68
N ASN A 211 24.84 -6.24 9.93
CA ASN A 211 26.22 -6.38 9.47
C ASN A 211 27.16 -5.53 10.35
N PRO A 212 28.07 -6.15 11.13
CA PRO A 212 28.98 -5.42 12.02
C PRO A 212 29.84 -4.36 11.32
N ARG A 213 30.15 -4.56 10.03
CA ARG A 213 30.93 -3.60 9.21
C ARG A 213 30.15 -2.33 8.87
N ASN A 214 28.82 -2.37 9.01
CA ASN A 214 27.93 -1.28 8.62
C ASN A 214 27.51 -0.37 9.78
N LYS A 215 27.99 -0.61 11.01
CA LYS A 215 27.64 0.19 12.21
C LYS A 215 27.80 1.71 12.01
N LYS A 216 28.81 2.15 11.25
CA LYS A 216 29.03 3.59 10.95
C LYS A 216 27.90 4.22 10.12
N TYR A 217 27.22 3.44 9.29
CA TYR A 217 26.13 3.92 8.44
C TYR A 217 24.81 4.05 9.20
N LEU A 218 24.61 3.29 10.27
CA LEU A 218 23.39 3.40 11.10
C LEU A 218 23.27 4.76 11.76
N ALA A 219 24.39 5.34 12.20
CA ALA A 219 24.42 6.70 12.73
C ALA A 219 24.03 7.73 11.67
N ILE A 220 24.54 7.58 10.44
CA ILE A 220 24.21 8.45 9.30
C ILE A 220 22.73 8.35 8.95
N VAL A 221 22.18 7.13 8.89
CA VAL A 221 20.76 6.91 8.62
C VAL A 221 19.89 7.48 9.74
N GLY A 222 20.27 7.30 11.02
CA GLY A 222 19.57 7.88 12.15
C GLY A 222 19.56 9.42 12.12
N SER A 223 20.71 10.04 11.82
CA SER A 223 20.83 11.50 11.64
C SER A 223 19.99 12.00 10.46
N ALA A 224 20.06 11.33 9.31
CA ALA A 224 19.28 11.70 8.12
C ALA A 224 17.76 11.58 8.37
N ILE A 225 17.30 10.54 9.07
CA ILE A 225 15.89 10.38 9.45
C ILE A 225 15.45 11.53 10.38
N LYS A 226 16.30 11.92 11.33
CA LYS A 226 16.01 13.03 12.25
C LYS A 226 15.93 14.38 11.52
N GLU A 227 16.90 14.66 10.66
CA GLU A 227 16.91 15.88 9.83
C GLU A 227 15.69 15.94 8.89
N MET A 228 15.29 14.81 8.29
CA MET A 228 14.07 14.75 7.48
C MET A 228 12.81 15.01 8.30
N GLY A 229 12.74 14.50 9.54
CA GLY A 229 11.62 14.75 10.45
C GLY A 229 11.50 16.22 10.88
N ASP A 230 12.63 16.91 11.05
CA ASP A 230 12.68 18.33 11.43
C ASP A 230 12.36 19.29 10.25
N THR A 231 12.36 18.79 9.01
CA THR A 231 12.07 19.58 7.78
C THR A 231 10.62 19.47 7.27
N LEU A 232 9.80 18.61 7.86
CA LEU A 232 8.36 18.55 7.58
C LEU A 232 7.64 19.55 8.49
N PRO A 233 6.91 20.55 7.96
CA PRO A 233 6.14 21.45 8.81
C PRO A 233 5.08 20.62 9.56
N GLY A 234 5.11 20.75 10.89
CA GLY A 234 4.16 20.11 11.82
C GLY A 234 2.73 20.60 11.65
#